data_AF-A0A3D9AS35-F1
#
_entry.id   AF-A0A3D9AS35-F1
#
_cell.length_a   1.000
_cell.length_b   1.000
_cell.length_c   1.000
_cell.angle_alpha   90.00
_cell.angle_beta   90.00
_cell.angle_gamma   90.00
#
_symmetry.space_group_name_H-M   'P 1'
#
loop_
_entity.id
_entity.type
_entity.pdbx_description
1 polymer ?
#
loop_
_entity_poly.entity_id
_entity_poly.type
_entity_poly.pdbx_seq_one_letter_code
_entity_poly.pdbx_strand_id
1 'polypeptide(L)'
;MTRKKTLAEIAELWKNDKKLYVKKSTFSAYVLLLENHLLPVFKDYFEIEDEDVQKFVFQKLEQGLSQKSIKDILIVLKMVLKFGAKNKWIEFINFDVQYPTVRETHTIEVLSRTHQKKVMSYIQEHFTFRNLGVYICLCSGMRIGEICALTWQDIDTDNGIINIRKTIQRIYVIEEGERRTELLIDTPKTKNSIREIPITRDLLRMLKPFKKIVNPAFYVLTNDSKPTEPRTYRSYYKNLMRYLEIPDIKFHGLRHSFATRCIESKCDYKTVSVLLGHSNISTTLNLYVHPNLEQKKKAIDQMFKALK
;
A
#
# COMPACT_ATOMS: atom_id res chain seq x y z
N MET A 1 -23.38 34.77 19.25
CA MET A 1 -22.38 34.82 18.15
C MET A 1 -21.39 33.69 18.36
N THR A 2 -21.23 32.78 17.40
CA THR A 2 -20.20 31.73 17.50
C THR A 2 -18.83 32.40 17.36
N ARG A 3 -17.92 32.19 18.33
CA ARG A 3 -16.56 32.74 18.28
C ARG A 3 -15.80 32.14 17.11
N LYS A 4 -15.24 32.97 16.21
CA LYS A 4 -14.30 32.53 15.17
C LYS A 4 -13.10 31.83 15.83
N LYS A 5 -12.64 30.74 15.25
CA LYS A 5 -11.50 29.96 15.74
C LYS A 5 -10.37 29.93 14.72
N THR A 6 -9.14 29.85 15.19
CA THR A 6 -7.98 29.64 14.30
C THR A 6 -8.00 28.22 13.73
N LEU A 7 -7.28 28.00 12.63
CA LEU A 7 -7.12 26.64 12.09
C LEU A 7 -6.53 25.67 13.13
N ALA A 8 -5.62 26.13 13.99
CA ALA A 8 -5.04 25.30 15.05
C ALA A 8 -6.09 24.81 16.05
N GLU A 9 -6.98 25.69 16.50
CA GLU A 9 -8.07 25.30 17.40
C GLU A 9 -9.05 24.33 16.71
N ILE A 10 -9.39 24.59 15.43
CA ILE A 10 -10.27 23.72 14.65
C ILE A 10 -9.62 22.36 14.42
N ALA A 11 -8.32 22.34 14.13
CA ALA A 11 -7.52 21.14 13.94
C ALA A 11 -7.51 20.25 15.18
N GLU A 12 -7.38 20.82 16.38
CA GLU A 12 -7.42 20.06 17.63
C GLU A 12 -8.78 19.42 17.88
N LEU A 13 -9.86 20.20 17.68
CA LEU A 13 -11.23 19.69 17.79
C LEU A 13 -11.52 18.62 16.73
N TRP A 14 -11.03 18.83 15.50
CA TRP A 14 -11.14 17.88 14.40
C TRP A 14 -10.38 16.59 14.68
N LYS A 15 -9.18 16.66 15.27
CA LYS A 15 -8.41 15.47 15.67
C LYS A 15 -9.21 14.62 16.67
N ASN A 16 -9.82 15.25 17.66
CA ASN A 16 -10.60 14.56 18.69
C ASN A 16 -11.88 13.92 18.16
N ASP A 17 -12.54 14.54 17.18
CA ASP A 17 -13.68 13.95 16.49
C ASP A 17 -13.24 12.84 15.53
N LYS A 18 -12.26 13.12 14.66
CA LYS A 18 -11.89 12.24 13.54
C LYS A 18 -11.35 10.89 13.99
N LYS A 19 -10.64 10.83 15.14
CA LYS A 19 -10.08 9.59 15.69
C LYS A 19 -11.14 8.50 15.96
N LEU A 20 -12.41 8.89 16.14
CA LEU A 20 -13.52 7.96 16.39
C LEU A 20 -14.01 7.24 15.13
N TYR A 21 -13.77 7.81 13.94
CA TYR A 21 -14.37 7.33 12.68
C TYR A 21 -13.38 6.65 11.75
N VAL A 22 -12.08 6.72 12.03
CA VAL A 22 -11.03 6.18 11.14
C VAL A 22 -10.07 5.28 11.89
N LYS A 23 -9.48 4.32 11.16
CA LYS A 23 -8.42 3.46 11.71
C LYS A 23 -7.25 4.28 12.24
N LYS A 24 -6.60 3.78 13.30
CA LYS A 24 -5.44 4.43 13.94
C LYS A 24 -4.37 4.85 12.93
N SER A 25 -4.05 4.00 11.95
CA SER A 25 -3.06 4.35 10.91
C SER A 25 -3.48 5.47 9.96
N THR A 26 -4.77 5.58 9.67
CA THR A 26 -5.30 6.67 8.82
C THR A 26 -5.29 7.97 9.61
N PHE A 27 -5.69 7.92 10.88
CA PHE A 27 -5.59 9.06 11.79
C PHE A 27 -4.14 9.56 11.90
N SER A 28 -3.20 8.66 12.21
CA SER A 28 -1.76 8.96 12.28
C SER A 28 -1.23 9.65 11.01
N ALA A 29 -1.64 9.19 9.83
CA ALA A 29 -1.24 9.82 8.58
C ALA A 29 -1.78 11.25 8.45
N TYR A 30 -3.05 11.47 8.79
CA TYR A 30 -3.65 12.81 8.76
C TYR A 30 -2.98 13.76 9.75
N VAL A 31 -2.75 13.32 10.99
CA VAL A 31 -2.06 14.11 12.00
C VAL A 31 -0.65 14.47 11.54
N LEU A 32 0.08 13.53 10.93
CA LEU A 32 1.42 13.81 10.41
C LEU A 32 1.40 14.89 9.32
N LEU A 33 0.44 14.83 8.39
CA LEU A 33 0.30 15.85 7.34
C LEU A 33 -0.07 17.22 7.93
N LEU A 34 -0.96 17.23 8.93
CA LEU A 34 -1.40 18.40 9.64
C LEU A 34 -0.23 19.09 10.38
N GLU A 35 0.48 18.34 11.22
CA GLU A 35 1.57 18.85 12.08
C GLU A 35 2.82 19.25 11.29
N ASN A 36 3.16 18.56 10.20
CA ASN A 36 4.38 18.85 9.43
C ASN A 36 4.20 19.85 8.29
N HIS A 37 2.97 20.02 7.79
CA HIS A 37 2.75 20.83 6.59
C HIS A 37 1.70 21.93 6.78
N LEU A 38 0.56 21.65 7.42
CA LEU A 38 -0.53 22.61 7.51
C LEU A 38 -0.35 23.58 8.68
N LEU A 39 -0.11 23.07 9.89
CA LEU A 39 0.07 23.92 11.08
C LEU A 39 1.29 24.84 10.98
N PRO A 40 2.44 24.45 10.40
CA PRO A 40 3.55 25.40 10.25
C PRO A 40 3.25 26.64 9.40
N VAL A 41 2.17 26.63 8.62
CA VAL A 41 1.78 27.73 7.71
C VAL A 41 0.48 28.40 8.17
N PHE A 42 -0.56 27.60 8.40
CA PHE A 42 -1.93 28.09 8.56
C PHE A 42 -2.40 28.16 10.03
N LYS A 43 -1.54 27.89 11.02
CA LYS A 43 -1.93 27.78 12.45
C LYS A 43 -2.85 28.90 12.92
N ASP A 44 -2.47 30.14 12.63
CA ASP A 44 -3.13 31.35 13.15
C ASP A 44 -4.15 31.94 12.16
N TYR A 45 -4.42 31.26 11.05
CA TYR A 45 -5.39 31.70 10.05
C TYR A 45 -6.82 31.52 10.58
N PHE A 46 -7.65 32.55 10.40
CA PHE A 46 -9.09 32.53 10.69
C PHE A 46 -9.93 32.33 9.43
N GLU A 47 -9.36 32.60 8.26
CA GLU A 47 -9.92 32.45 6.91
C GLU A 47 -8.78 32.00 6.01
N ILE A 48 -9.08 31.18 4.98
CA ILE A 48 -8.08 30.69 4.03
C ILE A 48 -8.66 30.89 2.63
N GLU A 49 -7.97 31.69 1.82
CA GLU A 49 -8.38 31.99 0.46
C GLU A 49 -7.63 31.13 -0.57
N ASP A 50 -8.12 31.11 -1.81
CA ASP A 50 -7.52 30.37 -2.92
C ASP A 50 -6.05 30.77 -3.14
N GLU A 51 -5.73 32.05 -3.00
CA GLU A 51 -4.37 32.56 -3.17
C GLU A 51 -3.40 31.99 -2.12
N ASP A 52 -3.84 31.85 -0.87
CA ASP A 52 -3.03 31.25 0.21
C ASP A 52 -2.70 29.78 -0.10
N VAL A 53 -3.71 29.04 -0.56
CA VAL A 53 -3.54 27.63 -0.92
C VAL A 53 -2.65 27.49 -2.15
N GLN A 54 -2.80 28.36 -3.15
CA GLN A 54 -1.95 28.34 -4.35
C GLN A 54 -0.49 28.64 -4.01
N LYS A 55 -0.22 29.64 -3.15
CA LYS A 55 1.13 29.94 -2.63
C LYS A 55 1.71 28.73 -1.88
N PHE A 56 0.91 28.10 -1.03
CA PHE A 56 1.31 26.88 -0.32
C PHE A 56 1.67 25.73 -1.28
N VAL A 57 0.89 25.52 -2.34
CA VAL A 57 1.17 24.50 -3.37
C VAL A 57 2.52 24.75 -4.03
N PHE A 58 2.79 25.98 -4.49
CA PHE A 58 4.06 26.31 -5.13
C PHE A 58 5.24 26.14 -4.18
N GLN A 59 5.12 26.61 -2.94
CA GLN A 59 6.16 26.43 -1.93
C GLN A 59 6.48 24.94 -1.68
N LYS A 60 5.46 24.07 -1.63
CA LYS A 60 5.68 22.63 -1.45
C LYS A 60 6.29 21.96 -2.69
N LEU A 61 5.95 22.43 -3.89
CA LEU A 61 6.59 21.97 -5.12
C LEU A 61 8.07 22.36 -5.16
N GLU A 62 8.41 23.59 -4.78
CA GLU A 62 9.80 24.07 -4.67
C GLU A 62 10.59 23.28 -3.62
N GLN A 63 9.94 22.85 -2.54
CA GLN A 63 10.51 21.95 -1.52
C GLN A 63 10.66 20.49 -2.01
N GLY A 64 10.30 20.19 -3.27
CA GLY A 64 10.48 18.88 -3.88
C GLY A 64 9.38 17.86 -3.57
N LEU A 65 8.23 18.28 -3.03
CA LEU A 65 7.11 17.36 -2.82
C LEU A 65 6.41 17.05 -4.15
N SER A 66 6.07 15.78 -4.35
CA SER A 66 5.24 15.37 -5.48
C SER A 66 3.84 16.00 -5.43
N GLN A 67 3.24 16.24 -6.60
CA GLN A 67 1.85 16.69 -6.69
C GLN A 67 0.87 15.77 -5.96
N LYS A 68 1.13 14.46 -5.95
CA LYS A 68 0.32 13.49 -5.22
C LYS A 68 0.36 13.75 -3.72
N SER A 69 1.55 13.95 -3.16
CA SER A 69 1.74 14.29 -1.74
C SER A 69 1.02 15.59 -1.38
N ILE A 70 1.12 16.62 -2.23
CA ILE A 70 0.46 17.90 -2.02
C ILE A 70 -1.07 17.74 -2.05
N LYS A 71 -1.61 16.99 -3.02
CA LYS A 71 -3.04 16.67 -3.07
C LYS A 71 -3.52 15.98 -1.80
N ASP A 72 -2.73 15.05 -1.25
CA ASP A 72 -3.07 14.37 0.01
C ASP A 72 -3.07 15.34 1.21
N ILE A 73 -2.13 16.29 1.26
CA ILE A 73 -2.12 17.37 2.26
C ILE A 73 -3.38 18.25 2.14
N LEU A 74 -3.73 18.67 0.92
CA LEU A 74 -4.91 19.52 0.70
C LEU A 74 -6.22 18.81 1.01
N ILE A 75 -6.30 17.48 0.83
CA ILE A 75 -7.46 16.70 1.27
C ILE A 75 -7.64 16.83 2.79
N VAL A 76 -6.57 16.75 3.57
CA VAL A 76 -6.64 16.95 5.03
C VAL A 76 -7.07 18.38 5.37
N LEU A 77 -6.52 19.38 4.70
CA LEU A 77 -6.93 20.78 4.88
C LEU A 77 -8.43 20.97 4.62
N LYS A 78 -8.95 20.45 3.50
CA LYS A 78 -10.39 20.49 3.18
C LYS A 78 -11.23 19.80 4.25
N MET A 79 -10.77 18.68 4.82
CA MET A 79 -11.48 17.99 5.90
C MET A 79 -11.58 18.85 7.18
N VAL A 80 -10.49 19.52 7.56
CA VAL A 80 -10.44 20.40 8.75
C VAL A 80 -11.32 21.63 8.53
N LEU A 81 -11.22 22.30 7.39
CA LEU A 81 -12.02 23.49 7.09
C LEU A 81 -13.52 23.18 7.01
N LYS A 82 -13.91 22.08 6.36
CA LYS A 82 -15.31 21.65 6.32
C LYS A 82 -15.86 21.32 7.71
N PHE A 83 -15.04 20.76 8.59
CA PHE A 83 -15.42 20.52 9.97
C PHE A 83 -15.64 21.84 10.73
N GLY A 84 -14.74 22.81 10.59
CA GLY A 84 -14.92 24.13 11.19
C GLY A 84 -16.16 24.86 10.67
N ALA A 85 -16.41 24.80 9.35
CA ALA A 85 -17.59 25.41 8.74
C ALA A 85 -18.91 24.76 9.19
N LYS A 86 -18.95 23.43 9.31
CA LYS A 86 -20.11 22.72 9.87
C LYS A 86 -20.46 23.21 11.28
N ASN A 87 -19.46 23.59 12.08
CA ASN A 87 -19.62 24.11 13.44
C ASN A 87 -19.72 25.65 13.51
N LYS A 88 -19.76 26.34 12.36
CA LYS A 88 -19.84 27.81 12.26
C LYS A 88 -18.66 28.54 12.93
N TRP A 89 -17.46 27.95 12.90
CA TRP A 89 -16.24 28.56 13.46
C TRP A 89 -15.36 29.26 12.42
N ILE A 90 -15.48 28.85 11.15
CA ILE A 90 -14.77 29.40 9.99
C ILE A 90 -15.70 29.31 8.79
N GLU A 91 -15.57 30.22 7.84
CA GLU A 91 -16.23 30.10 6.53
C GLU A 91 -15.37 29.22 5.61
N PHE A 92 -15.97 28.21 4.99
CA PHE A 92 -15.25 27.37 4.03
C PHE A 92 -15.55 27.83 2.61
N ILE A 93 -14.55 28.46 1.99
CA ILE A 93 -14.53 28.75 0.57
C ILE A 93 -13.79 27.59 -0.12
N ASN A 94 -14.42 27.03 -1.15
CA ASN A 94 -13.80 25.92 -1.88
C ASN A 94 -12.73 26.47 -2.81
N PHE A 95 -11.49 26.04 -2.59
CA PHE A 95 -10.36 26.42 -3.42
C PHE A 95 -10.11 25.49 -4.61
N ASP A 96 -9.81 26.10 -5.75
CA ASP A 96 -9.34 25.43 -6.97
C ASP A 96 -7.88 25.79 -7.25
N VAL A 97 -7.01 24.78 -7.22
CA VAL A 97 -5.55 24.95 -7.30
C VAL A 97 -5.01 24.44 -8.62
N GLN A 98 -4.19 25.27 -9.26
CA GLN A 98 -3.52 24.94 -10.51
C GLN A 98 -2.19 24.25 -10.23
N TYR A 99 -1.93 23.16 -10.95
CA TYR A 99 -0.68 22.42 -10.87
C TYR A 99 0.08 22.53 -12.19
N PRO A 100 1.43 22.58 -12.16
CA PRO A 100 2.22 22.46 -13.38
C PRO A 100 1.90 21.16 -14.13
N THR A 101 1.87 21.20 -15.46
CA THR A 101 1.64 20.01 -16.28
C THR A 101 2.75 18.99 -16.04
N VAL A 102 2.38 17.83 -15.48
CA VAL A 102 3.32 16.72 -15.28
C VAL A 102 3.45 15.94 -16.58
N ARG A 103 4.69 15.75 -17.05
CA ARG A 103 5.00 14.91 -18.23
C ARG A 103 5.58 13.54 -17.88
N GLU A 104 5.76 13.24 -16.60
CA GLU A 104 6.38 11.98 -16.18
C GLU A 104 5.41 10.81 -16.24
N THR A 105 5.86 9.75 -16.91
CA THR A 105 5.20 8.43 -16.88
C THR A 105 5.90 7.58 -15.83
N HIS A 106 5.16 7.14 -14.81
CA HIS A 106 5.70 6.17 -13.87
C HIS A 106 5.77 4.80 -14.54
N THR A 107 6.98 4.32 -14.79
CA THR A 107 7.20 2.93 -15.21
C THR A 107 7.06 2.00 -14.01
N ILE A 108 6.40 0.87 -14.21
CA ILE A 108 6.15 -0.10 -13.15
C ILE A 108 7.33 -1.04 -13.06
N GLU A 109 7.88 -1.18 -11.86
CA GLU A 109 8.99 -2.08 -11.58
C GLU A 109 8.50 -3.54 -11.57
N VAL A 110 8.89 -4.32 -12.56
CA VAL A 110 8.56 -5.75 -12.72
C VAL A 110 9.83 -6.55 -12.91
N LEU A 111 9.96 -7.68 -12.19
CA LEU A 111 11.04 -8.63 -12.39
C LEU A 111 10.93 -9.28 -13.76
N SER A 112 12.05 -9.40 -14.48
CA SER A 112 12.08 -10.25 -15.68
C SER A 112 11.77 -11.70 -15.32
N ARG A 113 11.31 -12.49 -16.30
CA ARG A 113 11.04 -13.93 -16.10
C ARG A 113 12.28 -14.68 -15.63
N THR A 114 13.45 -14.32 -16.18
CA THR A 114 14.74 -14.91 -15.80
C THR A 114 15.12 -14.59 -14.36
N HIS A 115 15.00 -13.33 -13.94
CA HIS A 115 15.28 -12.93 -12.56
C HIS A 115 14.30 -13.55 -11.57
N GLN A 116 13.00 -13.57 -11.89
CA GLN A 116 12.00 -14.22 -11.03
C GLN A 116 12.31 -15.71 -10.83
N LYS A 117 12.67 -16.44 -11.91
CA LYS A 117 13.10 -17.84 -11.81
C LYS A 117 14.36 -17.98 -10.95
N LYS A 118 15.39 -17.14 -11.17
CA LYS A 118 16.63 -17.12 -10.38
C LYS A 118 16.35 -17.00 -8.88
N VAL A 119 15.48 -16.06 -8.49
CA VAL A 119 15.07 -15.88 -7.08
C VAL A 119 14.36 -17.12 -6.54
N MET A 120 13.40 -17.67 -7.29
CA MET A 120 12.62 -18.82 -6.85
C MET A 120 13.48 -20.08 -6.67
N SER A 121 14.37 -20.38 -7.62
CA SER A 121 15.31 -21.51 -7.53
C SER A 121 16.27 -21.35 -6.36
N TYR A 122 16.87 -20.17 -6.19
CA TYR A 122 17.76 -19.91 -5.05
C TYR A 122 17.06 -20.12 -3.70
N ILE A 123 15.80 -19.67 -3.57
CA ILE A 123 15.04 -19.86 -2.31
C ILE A 123 14.75 -21.34 -2.04
N GLN A 124 14.50 -22.14 -3.08
CA GLN A 124 14.28 -23.58 -2.95
C GLN A 124 15.55 -24.31 -2.51
N GLU A 125 16.72 -23.90 -3.01
CA GLU A 125 18.03 -24.47 -2.66
C GLU A 125 18.54 -23.98 -1.29
N HIS A 126 18.22 -22.73 -0.93
CA HIS A 126 18.69 -22.08 0.30
C HIS A 126 17.52 -21.67 1.19
N PHE A 127 16.81 -22.66 1.72
CA PHE A 127 15.62 -22.41 2.52
C PHE A 127 15.93 -21.62 3.80
N THR A 128 15.19 -20.53 4.00
CA THR A 128 15.01 -19.86 5.30
C THR A 128 13.58 -19.34 5.39
N PHE A 129 13.05 -19.12 6.59
CA PHE A 129 11.72 -18.53 6.77
C PHE A 129 11.58 -17.14 6.11
N ARG A 130 12.67 -16.35 6.11
CA ARG A 130 12.71 -15.06 5.43
C ARG A 130 12.68 -15.21 3.90
N ASN A 131 13.41 -16.18 3.33
CA ASN A 131 13.38 -16.52 1.91
C ASN A 131 11.99 -17.04 1.49
N LEU A 132 11.38 -17.92 2.29
CA LEU A 132 10.03 -18.43 2.06
C LEU A 132 9.02 -17.29 1.90
N GLY A 133 9.13 -16.22 2.69
CA GLY A 133 8.25 -15.07 2.55
C GLY A 133 8.35 -14.35 1.19
N VAL A 134 9.55 -14.27 0.60
CA VAL A 134 9.74 -13.68 -0.74
C VAL A 134 9.09 -14.58 -1.78
N TYR A 135 9.26 -15.90 -1.65
CA TYR A 135 8.62 -16.89 -2.52
C TYR A 135 7.09 -16.81 -2.45
N ILE A 136 6.52 -16.72 -1.24
CA ILE A 136 5.08 -16.51 -1.05
C ILE A 136 4.64 -15.24 -1.76
N CYS A 137 5.36 -14.12 -1.62
CA CYS A 137 4.99 -12.86 -2.29
C CYS A 137 4.99 -12.97 -3.82
N LEU A 138 5.95 -13.69 -4.40
CA LEU A 138 6.01 -13.96 -5.84
C LEU A 138 4.85 -14.85 -6.33
N CYS A 139 4.30 -15.70 -5.46
CA CYS A 139 3.20 -16.62 -5.79
C CYS A 139 1.81 -16.06 -5.47
N SER A 140 1.71 -14.98 -4.70
CA SER A 140 0.43 -14.49 -4.15
C SER A 140 0.18 -12.99 -4.34
N GLY A 141 1.23 -12.22 -4.65
CA GLY A 141 1.13 -10.77 -4.76
C GLY A 141 0.77 -10.05 -3.45
N MET A 142 1.07 -10.65 -2.29
CA MET A 142 0.80 -10.04 -0.99
C MET A 142 1.58 -8.73 -0.78
N ARG A 143 0.98 -7.82 -0.01
CA ARG A 143 1.68 -6.58 0.42
C ARG A 143 2.69 -6.92 1.52
N ILE A 144 3.74 -6.10 1.66
CA ILE A 144 4.78 -6.32 2.67
C ILE A 144 4.24 -6.45 4.09
N GLY A 145 3.25 -5.63 4.47
CA GLY A 145 2.63 -5.72 5.78
C GLY A 145 1.80 -7.00 5.97
N GLU A 146 1.22 -7.54 4.91
CA GLU A 146 0.45 -8.80 4.94
C GLU A 146 1.39 -9.99 5.17
N ILE A 147 2.52 -10.09 4.45
CA ILE A 147 3.49 -11.17 4.67
C ILE A 147 4.18 -11.07 6.02
N CYS A 148 4.45 -9.86 6.52
CA CYS A 148 4.99 -9.65 7.85
C CYS A 148 4.02 -10.09 8.97
N ALA A 149 2.71 -10.04 8.70
CA ALA A 149 1.65 -10.43 9.62
C ALA A 149 1.22 -11.89 9.51
N LEU A 150 1.70 -12.61 8.49
CA LEU A 150 1.23 -13.95 8.16
C LEU A 150 1.69 -14.94 9.22
N THR A 151 0.74 -15.68 9.78
CA THR A 151 0.99 -16.75 10.77
C THR A 151 0.72 -18.13 10.18
N TRP A 152 1.26 -19.19 10.78
CA TRP A 152 1.09 -20.54 10.28
C TRP A 152 -0.37 -21.03 10.29
N GLN A 153 -1.22 -20.52 11.18
CA GLN A 153 -2.66 -20.78 11.20
C GLN A 153 -3.40 -20.18 10.00
N ASP A 154 -2.83 -19.16 9.35
CA ASP A 154 -3.44 -18.52 8.18
C ASP A 154 -3.24 -19.36 6.90
N ILE A 155 -2.39 -20.38 6.93
CA ILE A 155 -2.08 -21.26 5.79
C ILE A 155 -2.81 -22.59 5.95
N ASP A 156 -3.76 -22.86 5.07
CA ASP A 156 -4.46 -24.13 4.94
C ASP A 156 -3.77 -24.98 3.87
N THR A 157 -3.02 -26.00 4.28
CA THR A 157 -2.32 -26.90 3.35
C THR A 157 -3.20 -28.04 2.81
N ASP A 158 -4.38 -28.24 3.39
CA ASP A 158 -5.30 -29.30 2.98
C ASP A 158 -6.15 -28.81 1.81
N ASN A 159 -6.67 -27.58 1.92
CA ASN A 159 -7.38 -26.91 0.84
C ASN A 159 -6.44 -26.10 -0.09
N GLY A 160 -5.19 -25.88 0.31
CA GLY A 160 -4.20 -25.15 -0.48
C GLY A 160 -4.49 -23.66 -0.58
N ILE A 161 -4.80 -23.01 0.54
CA ILE A 161 -5.25 -21.61 0.62
C ILE A 161 -4.44 -20.83 1.65
N ILE A 162 -4.07 -19.57 1.32
CA ILE A 162 -3.57 -18.58 2.29
C ILE A 162 -4.69 -17.59 2.61
N ASN A 163 -4.99 -17.44 3.89
CA ASN A 163 -5.96 -16.49 4.41
C ASN A 163 -5.28 -15.16 4.75
N ILE A 164 -5.62 -14.09 4.03
CA ILE A 164 -5.11 -12.76 4.34
C ILE A 164 -6.07 -12.07 5.29
N ARG A 165 -5.72 -12.01 6.58
CA ARG A 165 -6.60 -11.45 7.63
C ARG A 165 -5.96 -10.32 8.44
N LYS A 166 -4.64 -10.17 8.36
CA LYS A 166 -3.84 -9.25 9.18
C LYS A 166 -2.84 -8.49 8.33
N THR A 167 -2.43 -7.32 8.81
CA THR A 167 -1.34 -6.54 8.25
C THR A 167 -0.57 -5.86 9.37
N ILE A 168 0.75 -5.75 9.20
CA ILE A 168 1.64 -5.04 10.10
C ILE A 168 2.15 -3.78 9.41
N GLN A 169 2.11 -2.66 10.13
CA GLN A 169 2.64 -1.38 9.68
C GLN A 169 3.23 -0.61 10.86
N ARG A 170 4.27 0.19 10.59
CA ARG A 170 4.78 1.15 11.56
C ARG A 170 4.07 2.49 11.36
N ILE A 171 3.47 3.01 12.42
CA ILE A 171 2.74 4.29 12.39
C ILE A 171 3.40 5.31 13.30
N TYR A 172 3.22 6.59 12.98
CA TYR A 172 3.59 7.69 13.87
C TYR A 172 2.45 7.96 14.85
N VAL A 173 2.79 8.13 16.11
CA VAL A 173 1.85 8.53 17.16
C VAL A 173 2.36 9.83 17.75
N ILE A 174 1.48 10.82 17.80
CA ILE A 174 1.73 12.14 18.37
C ILE A 174 0.71 12.30 19.49
N GLU A 175 1.18 12.16 20.73
CA GLU A 175 0.38 12.26 21.97
C GLU A 175 1.14 13.20 22.90
N GLU A 176 0.44 14.20 23.48
CA GLU A 176 1.01 15.13 24.47
C GLU A 176 2.29 15.87 24.02
N GLY A 177 2.46 16.06 22.70
CA GLY A 177 3.63 16.72 22.12
C GLY A 177 4.81 15.78 21.85
N GLU A 178 4.75 14.52 22.28
CA GLU A 178 5.78 13.52 22.00
C GLU A 178 5.53 12.80 20.68
N ARG A 179 6.58 12.71 19.85
CA ARG A 179 6.55 11.99 18.58
C ARG A 179 7.22 10.63 18.74
N ARG A 180 6.44 9.56 18.65
CA ARG A 180 6.95 8.17 18.65
C ARG A 180 6.47 7.38 17.45
N THR A 181 7.08 6.22 17.24
CA THR A 181 6.60 5.24 16.26
C THR A 181 6.29 3.93 16.95
N GLU A 182 5.18 3.32 16.57
CA GLU A 182 4.76 2.02 17.08
C GLU A 182 4.48 1.03 15.95
N LEU A 183 4.63 -0.26 16.24
CA LEU A 183 4.27 -1.33 15.33
C LEU A 183 2.80 -1.68 15.58
N LEU A 184 1.94 -1.41 14.61
CA LEU A 184 0.52 -1.71 14.67
C LEU A 184 0.22 -2.97 13.86
N ILE A 185 -0.41 -3.95 14.51
CA ILE A 185 -1.05 -5.09 13.85
C ILE A 185 -2.53 -4.77 13.75
N ASP A 186 -3.07 -4.77 12.54
CA ASP A 186 -4.48 -4.48 12.28
C ASP A 186 -5.03 -5.42 11.20
N THR A 187 -6.34 -5.45 11.08
CA THR A 187 -7.04 -5.95 9.90
C THR A 187 -6.65 -5.13 8.66
N PRO A 188 -6.64 -5.75 7.46
CA PRO A 188 -6.42 -5.04 6.21
C PRO A 188 -7.35 -3.82 6.02
N LYS A 189 -6.93 -2.86 5.20
CA LYS A 189 -7.57 -1.54 5.08
C LYS A 189 -9.03 -1.59 4.59
N THR A 190 -9.39 -2.60 3.79
CA THR A 190 -10.73 -2.73 3.19
C THR A 190 -11.25 -4.16 3.33
N LYS A 191 -12.58 -4.35 3.29
CA LYS A 191 -13.20 -5.69 3.27
C LYS A 191 -12.58 -6.57 2.18
N ASN A 192 -12.39 -6.03 0.98
CA ASN A 192 -11.79 -6.73 -0.16
C ASN A 192 -10.32 -7.12 0.03
N SER A 193 -9.63 -6.53 1.02
CA SER A 193 -8.26 -6.91 1.34
C SER A 193 -8.20 -8.14 2.24
N ILE A 194 -9.30 -8.49 2.92
CA ILE A 194 -9.50 -9.80 3.54
C ILE A 194 -9.91 -10.76 2.43
N ARG A 195 -9.06 -11.74 2.16
CA ARG A 195 -9.22 -12.61 0.99
C ARG A 195 -8.48 -13.92 1.15
N GLU A 196 -8.87 -14.87 0.34
CA GLU A 196 -8.23 -16.17 0.18
C GLU A 196 -7.39 -16.17 -1.10
N ILE A 197 -6.18 -16.72 -1.01
CA ILE A 197 -5.28 -16.85 -2.14
C ILE A 197 -4.93 -18.33 -2.33
N PRO A 198 -5.31 -18.95 -3.45
CA PRO A 198 -4.90 -20.32 -3.78
C PRO A 198 -3.37 -20.45 -3.87
N ILE A 199 -2.85 -21.57 -3.38
CA ILE A 199 -1.43 -21.89 -3.32
C ILE A 199 -1.04 -22.76 -4.51
N THR A 200 0.11 -22.48 -5.13
CA THR A 200 0.66 -23.33 -6.19
C THR A 200 1.13 -24.68 -5.65
N ARG A 201 1.16 -25.72 -6.48
CA ARG A 201 1.63 -27.06 -6.07
C ARG A 201 3.06 -27.03 -5.50
N ASP A 202 3.92 -26.18 -6.06
CA ASP A 202 5.31 -26.05 -5.61
C ASP A 202 5.41 -25.39 -4.23
N LEU A 203 4.66 -24.31 -4.00
CA LEU A 203 4.60 -23.67 -2.68
C LEU A 203 3.99 -24.63 -1.65
N LEU A 204 2.97 -25.40 -2.04
CA LEU A 204 2.38 -26.40 -1.16
C LEU A 204 3.38 -27.49 -0.76
N ARG A 205 4.21 -27.95 -1.70
CA ARG A 205 5.29 -28.91 -1.43
C ARG A 205 6.31 -28.36 -0.44
N MET A 206 6.63 -27.07 -0.53
CA MET A 206 7.53 -26.40 0.42
C MET A 206 6.89 -26.25 1.82
N LEU A 207 5.58 -25.99 1.90
CA LEU A 207 4.90 -25.71 3.18
C LEU A 207 4.51 -26.96 3.97
N LYS A 208 4.13 -28.05 3.27
CA LYS A 208 3.62 -29.28 3.90
C LYS A 208 4.55 -29.87 4.98
N PRO A 209 5.88 -29.96 4.80
CA PRO A 209 6.78 -30.50 5.81
C PRO A 209 6.75 -29.73 7.14
N PHE A 210 6.56 -28.41 7.07
CA PHE A 210 6.59 -27.55 8.26
C PHE A 210 5.28 -27.55 9.03
N LYS A 211 4.14 -27.75 8.35
CA LYS A 211 2.81 -27.56 8.94
C LYS A 211 2.54 -28.40 10.20
N LYS A 212 3.18 -29.58 10.31
CA LYS A 212 3.04 -30.48 11.48
C LYS A 212 3.97 -30.13 12.64
N ILE A 213 4.99 -29.32 12.41
CA ILE A 213 6.09 -29.06 13.36
C ILE A 213 5.98 -27.64 13.95
N VAL A 214 5.53 -26.68 13.14
CA VAL A 214 5.44 -25.27 13.52
C VAL A 214 4.24 -25.01 14.45
N ASN A 215 4.41 -24.04 15.36
CA ASN A 215 3.28 -23.56 16.15
C ASN A 215 2.34 -22.72 15.25
N PRO A 216 1.03 -23.04 15.19
CA PRO A 216 0.07 -22.30 14.36
C PRO A 216 0.05 -20.77 14.63
N ALA A 217 0.28 -20.34 15.87
CA ALA A 217 0.25 -18.93 16.24
C ALA A 217 1.52 -18.15 15.82
N PHE A 218 2.59 -18.85 15.42
CA PHE A 218 3.85 -18.21 15.06
C PHE A 218 3.81 -17.57 13.67
N TYR A 219 4.58 -16.51 13.50
CA TYR A 219 4.73 -15.79 12.24
C TYR A 219 5.60 -16.56 11.26
N VAL A 220 5.18 -16.64 10.00
CA VAL A 220 5.85 -17.45 8.97
C VAL A 220 7.29 -16.98 8.71
N LEU A 221 7.57 -15.68 8.82
CA LEU A 221 8.89 -15.11 8.52
C LEU A 221 9.96 -15.37 9.59
N THR A 222 9.54 -15.54 10.84
CA THR A 222 10.43 -15.72 11.99
C THR A 222 10.35 -17.14 12.56
N ASN A 223 9.23 -17.82 12.31
CA ASN A 223 8.83 -19.01 13.04
C ASN A 223 8.87 -18.81 14.56
N ASP A 224 8.40 -17.64 15.00
CA ASP A 224 8.33 -17.23 16.41
C ASP A 224 7.00 -16.47 16.64
N SER A 225 6.65 -16.30 17.91
CA SER A 225 5.63 -15.39 18.43
C SER A 225 5.84 -13.92 18.04
N LYS A 226 7.07 -13.50 17.70
CA LYS A 226 7.37 -12.12 17.29
C LYS A 226 7.36 -11.97 15.77
N PRO A 227 6.67 -10.96 15.21
CA PRO A 227 6.66 -10.71 13.77
C PRO A 227 7.96 -10.05 13.30
N THR A 228 8.18 -10.06 11.98
CA THR A 228 9.20 -9.19 11.37
C THR A 228 8.61 -7.82 11.05
N GLU A 229 9.32 -6.75 11.39
CA GLU A 229 8.93 -5.41 10.97
C GLU A 229 9.09 -5.22 9.43
N PRO A 230 8.15 -4.56 8.74
CA PRO A 230 8.24 -4.29 7.30
C PRO A 230 9.54 -3.60 6.84
N ARG A 231 10.09 -2.66 7.62
CA ARG A 231 11.36 -1.99 7.27
C ARG A 231 12.54 -2.97 7.28
N THR A 232 12.61 -3.80 8.33
CA THR A 232 13.61 -4.86 8.46
C THR A 232 13.50 -5.86 7.32
N TYR A 233 12.28 -6.31 7.00
CA TYR A 233 12.08 -7.26 5.92
C TYR A 233 12.40 -6.67 4.54
N ARG A 234 12.11 -5.38 4.32
CA ARG A 234 12.51 -4.68 3.10
C ARG A 234 14.03 -4.58 2.95
N SER A 235 14.74 -4.31 4.04
CA SER A 235 16.22 -4.29 4.06
C SER A 235 16.80 -5.66 3.71
N TYR A 236 16.25 -6.72 4.34
CA TYR A 236 16.61 -8.11 4.03
C TYR A 236 16.41 -8.43 2.54
N TYR A 237 15.23 -8.13 2.00
CA TYR A 237 14.94 -8.36 0.58
C TYR A 237 15.90 -7.58 -0.34
N LYS A 238 16.19 -6.31 -0.02
CA LYS A 238 17.15 -5.51 -0.80
C LYS A 238 18.53 -6.17 -0.86
N ASN A 239 18.99 -6.69 0.27
CA ASN A 239 20.29 -7.39 0.35
C ASN A 239 20.26 -8.71 -0.43
N LEU A 240 19.16 -9.47 -0.38
CA LEU A 240 18.98 -10.68 -1.18
C LEU A 240 19.05 -10.36 -2.69
N MET A 241 18.36 -9.31 -3.15
CA MET A 241 18.38 -8.94 -4.58
C MET A 241 19.77 -8.53 -5.04
N ARG A 242 20.51 -7.76 -4.22
CA ARG A 242 21.91 -7.39 -4.49
C ARG A 242 22.82 -8.61 -4.55
N TYR A 243 22.67 -9.53 -3.59
CA TYR A 243 23.45 -10.77 -3.56
C TYR A 243 23.21 -11.63 -4.81
N LEU A 244 21.99 -11.64 -5.32
CA LEU A 244 21.63 -12.34 -6.55
C LEU A 244 21.94 -11.53 -7.83
N GLU A 245 22.56 -10.36 -7.72
CA GLU A 245 22.89 -9.46 -8.83
C GLU A 245 21.67 -9.07 -9.67
N ILE A 246 20.51 -8.92 -9.02
CA ILE A 246 19.27 -8.50 -9.66
C ILE A 246 19.12 -6.99 -9.48
N PRO A 247 18.70 -6.24 -10.53
CA PRO A 247 18.46 -4.80 -10.42
C PRO A 247 17.57 -4.44 -9.23
N ASP A 248 17.85 -3.27 -8.61
CA ASP A 248 17.11 -2.79 -7.44
C ASP A 248 15.64 -2.54 -7.82
N ILE A 249 14.79 -3.50 -7.45
CA ILE A 249 13.35 -3.44 -7.60
C ILE A 249 12.77 -3.35 -6.21
N LYS A 250 11.92 -2.34 -5.94
CA LYS A 250 11.25 -2.20 -4.65
C LYS A 250 10.47 -3.45 -4.31
N PHE A 251 10.26 -3.71 -3.02
CA PHE A 251 9.49 -4.89 -2.57
C PHE A 251 8.08 -4.97 -3.21
N HIS A 252 7.45 -3.82 -3.47
CA HIS A 252 6.14 -3.80 -4.15
C HIS A 252 6.20 -4.29 -5.60
N GLY A 253 7.37 -4.26 -6.23
CA GLY A 253 7.63 -4.86 -7.53
C GLY A 253 7.42 -6.37 -7.55
N LEU A 254 7.53 -7.09 -6.42
CA LEU A 254 7.16 -8.51 -6.36
C LEU A 254 5.67 -8.73 -6.64
N ARG A 255 4.83 -7.85 -6.06
CA ARG A 255 3.38 -7.86 -6.32
C ARG A 255 3.08 -7.45 -7.75
N HIS A 256 3.79 -6.46 -8.28
CA HIS A 256 3.64 -6.11 -9.69
C HIS A 256 4.01 -7.26 -10.60
N SER A 257 5.09 -7.96 -10.29
CA SER A 257 5.55 -9.14 -11.02
C SER A 257 4.52 -10.25 -10.98
N PHE A 258 3.98 -10.60 -9.81
CA PHE A 258 2.91 -11.59 -9.69
C PHE A 258 1.73 -11.27 -10.62
N ALA A 259 1.23 -10.03 -10.58
CA ALA A 259 0.07 -9.64 -11.38
C ALA A 259 0.38 -9.55 -12.87
N THR A 260 1.59 -9.10 -13.27
CA THR A 260 2.03 -9.20 -14.67
C THR A 260 2.02 -10.66 -15.14
N ARG A 261 2.56 -11.59 -14.34
CA ARG A 261 2.59 -13.02 -14.71
C ARG A 261 1.19 -13.61 -14.82
N CYS A 262 0.26 -13.26 -13.94
CA CYS A 262 -1.13 -13.69 -14.06
C CYS A 262 -1.76 -13.22 -15.38
N ILE A 263 -1.56 -11.95 -15.75
CA ILE A 263 -2.13 -11.38 -16.98
C ILE A 263 -1.48 -11.99 -18.22
N GLU A 264 -0.16 -12.19 -18.21
CA GLU A 264 0.54 -12.90 -19.29
C GLU A 264 0.09 -14.37 -19.43
N SER A 265 -0.36 -14.98 -18.34
CA SER A 265 -1.02 -16.30 -18.32
C SER A 265 -2.49 -16.27 -18.74
N LYS A 266 -2.97 -15.14 -19.28
CA LYS A 266 -4.35 -14.91 -19.74
C LYS A 266 -5.41 -14.96 -18.62
N CYS A 267 -5.02 -14.75 -17.37
CA CYS A 267 -5.97 -14.55 -16.28
C CYS A 267 -6.71 -13.22 -16.49
N ASP A 268 -8.02 -13.21 -16.24
CA ASP A 268 -8.80 -12.00 -16.40
C ASP A 268 -8.47 -10.96 -15.31
N TYR A 269 -8.60 -9.67 -15.66
CA TYR A 269 -8.21 -8.58 -14.78
C TYR A 269 -9.04 -8.53 -13.48
N LYS A 270 -10.28 -9.01 -13.50
CA LYS A 270 -11.15 -9.01 -12.32
C LYS A 270 -10.65 -10.04 -11.31
N THR A 271 -10.33 -11.25 -11.74
CA THR A 271 -9.71 -12.28 -10.90
C THR A 271 -8.38 -11.81 -10.33
N VAL A 272 -7.50 -11.21 -11.14
CA VAL A 272 -6.24 -10.63 -10.65
C VAL A 272 -6.50 -9.53 -9.61
N SER A 273 -7.48 -8.65 -9.85
CA SER A 273 -7.87 -7.60 -8.89
C SER A 273 -8.33 -8.16 -7.55
N VAL A 274 -9.10 -9.26 -7.57
CA VAL A 274 -9.58 -9.97 -6.37
C VAL A 274 -8.42 -10.65 -5.64
N LEU A 275 -7.55 -11.38 -6.34
CA LEU A 275 -6.35 -12.02 -5.76
C LEU A 275 -5.41 -11.00 -5.11
N LEU A 276 -5.30 -9.81 -5.69
CA LEU A 276 -4.52 -8.71 -5.14
C LEU A 276 -5.24 -7.99 -3.98
N GLY A 277 -6.56 -8.11 -3.86
CA GLY A 277 -7.35 -7.37 -2.89
C GLY A 277 -7.35 -5.87 -3.17
N HIS A 278 -7.54 -5.48 -4.44
CA HIS A 278 -7.78 -4.09 -4.84
C HIS A 278 -9.25 -3.73 -4.60
N SER A 279 -9.49 -2.56 -4.00
CA SER A 279 -10.85 -2.02 -3.84
C SER A 279 -11.39 -1.46 -5.15
N ASN A 280 -10.52 -1.03 -6.06
CA ASN A 280 -10.88 -0.53 -7.38
C ASN A 280 -10.14 -1.32 -8.47
N ILE A 281 -10.89 -1.86 -9.44
CA ILE A 281 -10.33 -2.58 -10.58
C ILE A 281 -9.46 -1.70 -11.47
N SER A 282 -9.73 -0.38 -11.51
CA SER A 282 -8.95 0.58 -12.28
C SER A 282 -7.48 0.59 -11.87
N THR A 283 -7.17 0.26 -10.62
CA THR A 283 -5.78 0.10 -10.17
C THR A 283 -5.09 -1.03 -10.94
N THR A 284 -5.74 -2.19 -11.08
CA THR A 284 -5.20 -3.30 -11.89
C THR A 284 -5.13 -2.94 -13.37
N LEU A 285 -6.18 -2.30 -13.90
CA LEU A 285 -6.21 -1.92 -15.32
C LEU A 285 -5.10 -0.91 -15.63
N ASN A 286 -5.01 0.19 -14.88
CA ASN A 286 -4.00 1.22 -15.12
C ASN A 286 -2.56 0.73 -14.93
N LEU A 287 -2.36 -0.36 -14.17
CA LEU A 287 -1.04 -0.98 -13.99
C LEU A 287 -0.60 -1.82 -15.19
N TYR A 288 -1.52 -2.34 -16.01
CA TYR A 288 -1.19 -3.36 -17.02
C TYR A 288 -1.79 -3.10 -18.40
N VAL A 289 -2.70 -2.13 -18.51
CA VAL A 289 -3.42 -1.80 -19.73
C VAL A 289 -2.63 -0.77 -20.52
N HIS A 290 -1.55 -1.24 -21.13
CA HIS A 290 -1.08 -0.66 -22.39
C HIS A 290 -0.85 -1.79 -23.39
N PRO A 291 -1.92 -2.38 -23.93
CA PRO A 291 -1.78 -3.37 -24.98
C PRO A 291 -1.10 -2.72 -26.19
N ASN A 292 0.05 -3.26 -26.57
CA ASN A 292 0.72 -2.86 -27.81
C ASN A 292 -0.07 -3.38 -29.03
N LEU A 293 0.26 -2.88 -30.23
CA LEU A 293 -0.47 -3.23 -31.45
C LEU A 293 -0.50 -4.75 -31.72
N GLU A 294 0.58 -5.46 -31.38
CA GLU A 294 0.68 -6.91 -31.51
C GLU A 294 -0.28 -7.66 -30.57
N GLN A 295 -0.40 -7.21 -29.33
CA GLN A 295 -1.38 -7.76 -28.38
C GLN A 295 -2.82 -7.50 -28.84
N LYS A 296 -3.10 -6.33 -29.45
CA LYS A 296 -4.41 -6.01 -30.03
C LYS A 296 -4.75 -6.93 -31.21
N LYS A 297 -3.81 -7.13 -32.15
CA LYS A 297 -3.99 -8.05 -33.28
C LYS A 297 -4.26 -9.48 -32.81
N LYS A 298 -3.44 -9.98 -31.89
CA LYS A 298 -3.59 -11.34 -31.34
C LYS A 298 -4.92 -11.56 -30.61
N ALA A 299 -5.46 -10.52 -29.97
CA ALA A 299 -6.77 -10.58 -29.34
C ALA A 299 -7.90 -10.70 -30.36
N ILE A 300 -7.84 -9.94 -31.46
CA ILE A 300 -8.79 -10.02 -32.57
C ILE A 300 -8.71 -11.42 -33.22
N ASP A 301 -7.51 -11.92 -33.48
CA ASP A 301 -7.31 -13.25 -34.08
C ASP A 301 -7.86 -14.38 -33.20
N GLN A 302 -7.69 -14.27 -31.87
CA GLN A 302 -8.26 -15.25 -30.93
C GLN A 302 -9.78 -15.18 -30.87
N MET A 303 -10.35 -13.98 -30.92
CA MET A 303 -11.81 -13.79 -30.94
C MET A 303 -12.42 -14.44 -32.20
N PHE A 304 -11.82 -14.22 -33.38
CA PHE A 304 -12.28 -14.87 -34.62
C PHE A 304 -12.09 -16.39 -34.62
N LYS A 305 -11.03 -16.90 -34.00
CA LYS A 305 -10.83 -18.35 -33.85
C LYS A 305 -11.87 -19.00 -32.95
N ALA A 306 -12.40 -18.28 -31.95
CA ALA A 306 -13.43 -18.80 -31.05
C ALA A 306 -14.84 -18.83 -31.66
N LEU A 307 -15.03 -18.19 -32.82
CA LEU A 307 -16.27 -18.21 -33.59
C LEU A 307 -16.32 -19.35 -34.63
N LYS A 308 -15.24 -20.12 -34.77
CA LYS A 308 -15.16 -21.33 -35.60
C LYS A 308 -15.28 -22.56 -34.71
#